data_AF-A0A259LNL7-F1
#
_entry.id   AF-A0A259LNL7-F1
#
_cell.length_a   1.000
_cell.length_b   1.000
_cell.length_c   1.000
_cell.angle_alpha   90.00
_cell.angle_beta   90.00
_cell.angle_gamma   90.00
#
_symmetry.space_group_name_H-M   'P 1'
#
loop_
_entity.id
_entity.type
_entity.pdbx_description
1 polymer ?
#
loop_
_entity_poly.entity_id
_entity_poly.type
_entity_poly.pdbx_seq_one_letter_code
_entity_poly.pdbx_strand_id
1 'polypeptide(L)'
;MDWAWESFRTAKELIEQELEGKVQRRDLQAVTARITQIAVSEQFSGPMPHPKHLREYESTLPGSAERILSMAEKTLDHNISVRDRSLLAEIEDTKRGMRYGATLFGLLILCGFSSLFVTDSELVPGLFLGAAVIGGITAFIKGRNGN
;
A
#
# COMPACT_ATOMS: atom_id res chain seq x y z
N MET A 1 21.39 -2.68 4.45
CA MET A 1 21.15 -2.42 3.01
C MET A 1 22.39 -1.79 2.35
N ASP A 2 23.61 -2.16 2.79
CA ASP A 2 24.86 -1.52 2.33
C ASP A 2 25.63 -2.33 1.27
N TRP A 3 25.36 -3.63 1.15
CA TRP A 3 26.07 -4.52 0.22
C TRP A 3 25.81 -4.19 -1.27
N ALA A 4 24.65 -3.61 -1.59
CA ALA A 4 24.34 -3.18 -2.95
C ALA A 4 25.22 -1.98 -3.35
N TRP A 5 25.42 -1.00 -2.46
CA TRP A 5 26.19 0.22 -2.71
C TRP A 5 27.70 -0.01 -2.81
N GLU A 6 28.23 -1.01 -2.10
CA GLU A 6 29.62 -1.44 -2.27
C GLU A 6 29.82 -2.08 -3.65
N SER A 7 28.91 -2.97 -4.08
CA SER A 7 29.04 -3.66 -5.37
C SER A 7 29.02 -2.70 -6.58
N PHE A 8 28.23 -1.62 -6.50
CA PHE A 8 28.21 -0.58 -7.53
C PHE A 8 29.51 0.23 -7.59
N ARG A 9 30.14 0.52 -6.43
CA ARG A 9 31.41 1.24 -6.38
C ARG A 9 32.56 0.40 -6.94
N THR A 10 32.65 -0.86 -6.54
CA THR A 10 33.69 -1.77 -7.03
C THR A 10 33.55 -2.02 -8.53
N ALA A 11 32.31 -2.15 -9.04
CA ALA A 11 32.07 -2.27 -10.47
C ALA A 11 32.53 -1.03 -11.24
N LYS A 12 32.29 0.18 -10.70
CA LYS A 12 32.73 1.44 -11.30
C LYS A 12 34.26 1.54 -11.35
N GLU A 13 34.94 1.19 -10.26
CA GLU A 13 36.40 1.24 -10.15
C GLU A 13 37.08 0.24 -11.08
N LEU A 14 36.55 -0.99 -11.20
CA LEU A 14 37.07 -2.00 -12.12
C LEU A 14 36.91 -1.58 -13.60
N ILE A 15 35.80 -0.91 -13.91
CA ILE A 15 35.56 -0.36 -15.25
C ILE A 15 36.53 0.80 -15.53
N GLU A 16 36.72 1.73 -14.57
CA GLU A 16 37.67 2.83 -14.72
C GLU A 16 39.12 2.32 -14.89
N GLN A 17 39.51 1.27 -14.17
CA GLN A 17 40.84 0.67 -14.24
C GLN A 17 41.12 -0.07 -15.56
N GLU A 18 40.15 -0.82 -16.11
CA GLU A 18 40.29 -1.45 -17.42
C GLU A 18 40.25 -0.43 -18.58
N LEU A 19 39.56 0.69 -18.38
CA LEU A 19 39.50 1.76 -19.37
C LEU A 19 40.75 2.67 -19.35
N GLU A 20 41.49 2.71 -18.23
CA GLU A 20 42.67 3.58 -18.00
C GLU A 20 43.95 3.22 -18.79
N GLY A 21 43.87 2.33 -19.77
CA GLY A 21 45.01 2.01 -20.63
C GLY A 21 44.68 1.66 -22.08
N LYS A 22 43.40 1.59 -22.45
CA LYS A 22 42.99 1.03 -23.76
C LYS A 22 42.03 1.91 -24.57
N VAL A 23 41.66 3.11 -24.11
CA VAL A 23 40.66 3.93 -24.81
C VAL A 23 41.12 5.39 -24.98
N GLN A 24 41.31 5.85 -26.22
CA GLN A 24 41.40 7.28 -26.53
C GLN A 24 40.06 7.94 -26.24
N ARG A 25 40.07 9.10 -25.55
CA ARG A 25 38.88 9.81 -25.03
C ARG A 25 37.72 10.05 -26.01
N ARG A 26 37.91 9.86 -27.33
CA ARG A 26 36.83 9.94 -28.34
C ARG A 26 35.88 8.74 -28.34
N ASP A 27 36.33 7.55 -27.96
CA ASP A 27 35.50 6.33 -28.02
C ASP A 27 34.74 6.05 -26.71
N LEU A 28 35.12 6.69 -25.61
CA LEU A 28 34.43 6.57 -24.33
C LEU A 28 32.96 7.00 -24.44
N GLN A 29 32.64 8.02 -25.23
CA GLN A 29 31.26 8.46 -25.43
C GLN A 29 30.44 7.46 -26.25
N ALA A 30 31.04 6.83 -27.26
CA ALA A 30 30.39 5.83 -28.10
C ALA A 30 30.18 4.48 -27.37
N VAL A 31 31.16 4.07 -26.56
CA VAL A 31 31.08 2.85 -25.73
C VAL A 31 30.12 3.05 -24.57
N THR A 32 30.17 4.20 -23.88
CA THR A 32 29.22 4.52 -22.81
C THR A 32 27.80 4.59 -23.37
N ALA A 33 27.55 5.25 -24.50
CA ALA A 33 26.22 5.30 -25.10
C ALA A 33 25.66 3.91 -25.46
N ARG A 34 26.50 2.99 -25.96
CA ARG A 34 26.08 1.60 -26.25
C ARG A 34 25.80 0.79 -24.98
N ILE A 35 26.58 0.97 -23.92
CA ILE A 35 26.37 0.28 -22.65
C ILE A 35 25.13 0.84 -21.93
N THR A 36 24.91 2.16 -21.96
CA THR A 36 23.68 2.78 -21.43
C THR A 36 22.45 2.31 -22.22
N GLN A 37 22.57 2.10 -23.53
CA GLN A 37 21.46 1.55 -24.33
C GLN A 37 21.12 0.09 -23.99
N ILE A 38 22.10 -0.70 -23.54
CA ILE A 38 21.90 -2.08 -23.07
C ILE A 38 21.41 -2.08 -21.60
N ALA A 39 21.85 -1.14 -20.76
CA ALA A 39 21.36 -1.00 -19.38
C ALA A 39 19.94 -0.42 -19.29
N VAL A 40 19.48 0.27 -20.34
CA VAL A 40 18.08 0.66 -20.57
C VAL A 40 17.25 -0.52 -21.13
N SER A 41 17.83 -1.71 -21.26
CA SER A 41 17.08 -2.94 -21.55
C SER A 41 16.23 -3.33 -20.34
N GLU A 42 14.98 -2.88 -20.38
CA GLU A 42 13.82 -3.57 -19.81
C GLU A 42 13.77 -3.67 -18.29
N GLN A 43 13.89 -2.53 -17.61
CA GLN A 43 13.27 -2.39 -16.30
C GLN A 43 11.76 -2.17 -16.48
N PHE A 44 11.06 -3.21 -16.95
CA PHE A 44 9.60 -3.16 -17.08
C PHE A 44 8.98 -3.52 -15.73
N SER A 45 8.61 -2.50 -14.98
CA SER A 45 7.86 -2.66 -13.73
C SER A 45 6.38 -2.78 -14.06
N GLY A 46 5.92 -4.01 -14.15
CA GLY A 46 4.52 -4.38 -14.34
C GLY A 46 4.37 -5.90 -14.17
N PRO A 47 3.18 -6.39 -13.79
CA PRO A 47 2.96 -7.82 -13.53
C PRO A 47 3.03 -8.70 -14.79
N MET A 48 3.18 -8.10 -15.97
CA MET A 48 3.20 -8.82 -17.24
C MET A 48 4.61 -8.84 -17.87
N PRO A 49 5.07 -10.02 -18.31
CA PRO A 49 6.33 -10.14 -19.06
C PRO A 49 6.27 -9.30 -20.33
N HIS A 50 7.41 -8.74 -20.75
CA HIS A 50 7.50 -7.93 -21.97
C HIS A 50 6.90 -8.69 -23.17
N PRO A 51 6.12 -8.05 -24.07
CA PRO A 51 5.46 -8.73 -25.18
C PRO A 51 6.40 -9.54 -26.08
N LYS A 52 7.69 -9.14 -26.12
CA LYS A 52 8.74 -9.88 -26.82
C LYS A 52 9.03 -11.23 -26.17
N HIS A 53 9.09 -11.30 -24.84
CA HIS A 53 9.29 -12.54 -24.08
C HIS A 53 8.08 -13.46 -24.19
N LEU A 54 6.85 -12.94 -24.17
CA LEU A 54 5.62 -13.73 -24.39
C LEU A 54 5.63 -14.47 -25.72
N ARG A 55 6.12 -13.82 -26.79
CA ARG A 55 6.26 -14.44 -28.11
C ARG A 55 7.37 -15.50 -28.14
N GLU A 56 8.47 -15.29 -27.42
CA GLU A 56 9.53 -16.29 -27.27
C GLU A 56 9.05 -17.52 -26.47
N TYR A 57 8.27 -17.31 -25.40
CA TYR A 57 7.63 -18.39 -24.65
C TYR A 57 6.69 -19.21 -25.53
N GLU A 58 5.83 -18.56 -26.32
CA GLU A 58 4.91 -19.24 -27.24
C GLU A 58 5.65 -20.04 -28.32
N SER A 59 6.78 -19.51 -28.82
CA SER A 59 7.62 -20.23 -29.78
C SER A 59 8.37 -21.42 -29.19
N THR A 60 8.67 -21.39 -27.88
CA THR A 60 9.36 -22.48 -27.17
C THR A 60 8.39 -23.58 -26.74
N LEU A 61 7.21 -23.19 -26.25
CA LEU A 61 6.13 -24.07 -25.84
C LEU A 61 4.80 -23.45 -26.30
N PRO A 62 4.19 -23.97 -27.38
CA PRO A 62 2.89 -23.50 -27.85
C PRO A 62 1.82 -23.63 -26.77
N GLY A 63 1.02 -22.58 -26.58
CA GLY A 63 0.00 -22.45 -25.53
C GLY A 63 0.52 -21.93 -24.18
N SER A 64 1.81 -21.63 -24.06
CA SER A 64 2.38 -21.07 -22.83
C SER A 64 1.94 -19.63 -22.57
N ALA A 65 1.79 -18.81 -23.62
CA ALA A 65 1.35 -17.43 -23.47
C ALA A 65 -0.08 -17.36 -22.91
N GLU A 66 -0.99 -18.15 -23.46
CA GLU A 66 -2.38 -18.28 -22.98
C GLU A 66 -2.44 -18.72 -21.52
N ARG A 67 -1.60 -19.68 -21.13
CA ARG A 67 -1.55 -20.18 -19.74
C ARG A 67 -1.02 -19.13 -18.77
N ILE A 68 -0.07 -18.29 -19.18
CA ILE A 68 0.45 -17.18 -18.39
C ILE A 68 -0.61 -16.08 -18.24
N LEU A 69 -1.27 -15.70 -19.34
CA LEU A 69 -2.37 -14.73 -19.35
C LEU A 69 -3.53 -15.19 -18.46
N SER A 70 -3.99 -16.45 -18.63
CA SER A 70 -5.04 -17.03 -17.79
C SER A 70 -4.66 -17.07 -16.30
N MET A 71 -3.38 -17.32 -15.99
CA MET A 71 -2.90 -17.28 -14.60
C MET A 71 -2.91 -15.85 -14.04
N ALA A 72 -2.50 -14.87 -14.85
CA ALA A 72 -2.53 -13.47 -14.47
C ALA A 72 -3.97 -12.97 -14.24
N GLU A 73 -4.90 -13.30 -15.14
CA GLU A 73 -6.32 -12.99 -15.01
C GLU A 73 -6.92 -13.59 -13.74
N LYS A 74 -6.70 -14.89 -13.49
CA LYS A 74 -7.17 -15.54 -12.24
C LYS A 74 -6.59 -14.90 -10.99
N THR A 75 -5.33 -14.46 -11.05
CA THR A 75 -4.68 -13.77 -9.94
C THR A 75 -5.28 -12.38 -9.72
N LEU A 76 -5.59 -11.65 -10.79
CA LEU A 76 -6.29 -10.37 -10.74
C LEU A 76 -7.69 -10.53 -10.16
N ASP A 77 -8.48 -11.48 -10.67
CA ASP A 77 -9.83 -11.77 -10.15
C ASP A 77 -9.79 -12.15 -8.68
N HIS A 78 -8.84 -12.99 -8.27
CA HIS A 78 -8.66 -13.34 -6.87
C HIS A 78 -8.35 -12.10 -6.02
N ASN A 79 -7.40 -11.27 -6.46
CA ASN A 79 -7.02 -10.04 -5.75
C ASN A 79 -8.17 -9.03 -5.67
N ILE A 80 -8.97 -8.89 -6.73
CA ILE A 80 -10.19 -8.06 -6.72
C ILE A 80 -11.17 -8.63 -5.69
N SER A 81 -11.44 -9.93 -5.74
CA SER A 81 -12.39 -10.56 -4.79
C SER A 81 -11.96 -10.43 -3.33
N VAL A 82 -10.66 -10.53 -3.03
CA VAL A 82 -10.09 -10.36 -1.69
C VAL A 82 -10.17 -8.89 -1.25
N ARG A 83 -9.86 -7.95 -2.15
CA ARG A 83 -9.99 -6.52 -1.88
C ARG A 83 -11.44 -6.16 -1.58
N ASP A 84 -12.38 -6.61 -2.40
CA ASP A 84 -13.81 -6.33 -2.23
C ASP A 84 -14.33 -6.90 -0.90
N ARG A 85 -13.97 -8.14 -0.57
CA ARG A 85 -14.35 -8.74 0.73
C ARG A 85 -13.77 -7.98 1.91
N SER A 86 -12.51 -7.54 1.81
CA SER A 86 -11.85 -6.77 2.87
C SER A 86 -12.53 -5.41 3.05
N LEU A 87 -12.85 -4.72 1.96
CA LEU A 87 -13.58 -3.44 2.00
C LEU A 87 -14.98 -3.60 2.58
N LEU A 88 -15.71 -4.64 2.18
CA LEU A 88 -17.05 -4.93 2.72
C LEU A 88 -17.00 -5.27 4.21
N ALA A 89 -15.99 -6.03 4.65
CA ALA A 89 -15.77 -6.34 6.06
C ALA A 89 -15.46 -5.07 6.86
N GLU A 90 -14.60 -4.19 6.34
CA GLU A 90 -14.24 -2.93 6.98
C GLU A 90 -15.43 -1.97 7.10
N ILE A 91 -16.27 -1.90 6.06
CA ILE A 91 -17.53 -1.12 6.09
C ILE A 91 -18.48 -1.67 7.15
N GLU A 92 -18.66 -2.99 7.20
CA GLU A 92 -19.57 -3.62 8.16
C GLU A 92 -19.06 -3.47 9.60
N ASP A 93 -17.75 -3.62 9.83
CA ASP A 93 -17.13 -3.41 11.14
C ASP A 93 -17.23 -1.95 11.59
N THR A 94 -17.01 -1.00 10.68
CA THR A 94 -17.21 0.43 10.95
C THR A 94 -18.67 0.73 11.30
N LYS A 95 -19.63 0.17 10.55
CA LYS A 95 -21.06 0.34 10.79
C LYS A 95 -21.50 -0.30 12.11
N ARG A 96 -20.96 -1.46 12.48
CA ARG A 96 -21.20 -2.09 13.79
C ARG A 96 -20.61 -1.26 14.93
N GLY A 97 -19.37 -0.82 14.81
CA GLY A 97 -18.72 0.05 15.77
C GLY A 97 -19.50 1.35 15.99
N MET A 98 -19.98 1.98 14.92
CA MET A 98 -20.81 3.19 15.01
C MET A 98 -22.15 2.92 15.70
N ARG A 99 -22.81 1.80 15.42
CA ARG A 99 -24.06 1.41 16.10
C ARG A 99 -23.83 1.22 17.60
N TYR A 100 -22.83 0.45 18.01
CA TYR A 100 -22.51 0.24 19.42
C TYR A 100 -22.11 1.54 20.11
N GLY A 101 -21.29 2.38 19.45
CA GLY A 101 -20.91 3.69 19.94
C GLY A 101 -22.11 4.61 20.15
N ALA A 102 -23.05 4.67 19.19
CA ALA A 102 -24.27 5.45 19.30
C ALA A 102 -25.17 4.96 20.44
N THR A 103 -25.32 3.64 20.61
CA THR A 103 -26.10 3.07 21.72
C THR A 103 -25.48 3.39 23.08
N LEU A 104 -24.15 3.28 23.22
CA LEU A 104 -23.44 3.59 24.46
C LEU A 104 -23.54 5.09 24.79
N PHE A 105 -23.36 5.95 23.79
CA PHE A 105 -23.49 7.39 23.93
C PHE A 105 -24.90 7.79 24.37
N GLY A 106 -25.94 7.21 23.75
CA GLY A 106 -27.33 7.41 24.15
C GLY A 106 -27.60 6.95 25.58
N LEU A 107 -27.07 5.79 25.98
CA LEU A 107 -27.18 5.30 27.36
C LEU A 107 -26.50 6.22 28.38
N LEU A 108 -25.34 6.79 28.06
CA LEU A 108 -24.66 7.75 28.95
C LEU A 108 -25.51 9.00 29.18
N ILE A 109 -26.17 9.52 28.15
CA ILE A 109 -27.08 10.67 28.28
C ILE A 109 -28.30 10.29 29.14
N LEU A 110 -28.89 9.13 28.90
CA LEU A 110 -30.05 8.65 29.68
C LEU A 110 -29.70 8.43 31.16
N CYS A 111 -28.52 7.86 31.45
CA CYS A 111 -28.02 7.72 32.82
C CYS A 111 -27.76 9.08 33.48
N GLY A 112 -27.12 10.01 32.75
CA GLY A 112 -26.91 11.38 33.23
C GLY A 112 -28.23 12.09 33.55
N PHE A 113 -29.23 11.98 32.68
CA PHE A 113 -30.56 12.54 32.90
C PHE A 113 -31.29 11.88 34.07
N SER A 114 -31.24 10.55 34.18
CA SER A 114 -31.86 9.81 35.28
C SER A 114 -31.23 10.14 36.64
N SER A 115 -29.92 10.43 36.66
CA SER A 115 -29.19 10.77 37.88
C SER A 115 -29.66 12.07 38.55
N LEU A 116 -30.26 12.99 37.77
CA LEU A 116 -30.88 14.23 38.27
C LEU A 116 -32.10 13.97 39.16
N PHE A 117 -32.79 12.85 38.99
CA PHE A 117 -33.98 12.50 39.78
C PHE A 117 -33.66 11.67 41.03
N VAL A 118 -32.45 11.11 41.10
CA VAL A 118 -32.04 10.19 42.18
C VAL A 118 -31.04 10.86 43.13
N THR A 119 -30.29 11.86 42.67
CA THR A 119 -29.21 12.49 43.43
C THR A 119 -29.43 14.00 43.51
N ASP A 120 -29.46 14.56 44.71
CA ASP A 120 -29.52 16.02 44.94
C ASP A 120 -28.19 16.73 44.60
N SER A 121 -27.16 15.99 44.19
CA SER A 121 -25.85 16.54 43.83
C SER A 121 -25.71 16.78 42.33
N GLU A 122 -25.37 18.01 41.93
CA GLU A 122 -25.13 18.40 40.53
C GLU A 122 -23.85 17.79 39.93
N LEU A 123 -22.94 17.28 40.77
CA LEU A 123 -21.64 16.74 40.35
C LEU A 123 -21.76 15.48 39.48
N VAL A 124 -22.69 14.58 39.82
CA VAL A 124 -22.85 13.30 39.13
C VAL A 124 -23.35 13.50 37.69
N PRO A 125 -24.45 14.26 37.43
CA PRO A 125 -24.89 14.56 36.07
C PRO A 125 -23.81 15.28 35.24
N GLY A 126 -23.07 16.20 35.86
CA GLY A 126 -21.99 16.95 35.19
C GLY A 126 -20.86 16.04 34.70
N LEU A 127 -20.49 15.02 35.48
CA LEU A 127 -19.47 14.04 35.09
C LEU A 127 -19.91 13.19 33.89
N PHE A 128 -21.16 12.72 33.90
CA PHE A 128 -21.72 11.93 32.79
C PHE A 128 -21.82 12.74 31.49
N LEU A 129 -22.28 13.99 31.57
CA LEU A 129 -22.34 14.88 30.40
C LEU A 129 -20.94 15.25 29.90
N GLY A 130 -19.99 15.53 30.79
CA GLY A 130 -18.59 15.79 30.43
C GLY A 130 -17.95 14.61 29.69
N ALA A 131 -18.14 13.39 30.20
CA ALA A 131 -17.66 12.17 29.55
C ALA A 131 -18.31 11.95 28.17
N ALA A 132 -19.62 12.23 28.04
CA ALA A 132 -20.31 12.16 26.76
C ALA A 132 -19.71 13.16 25.76
N VAL A 133 -19.53 14.43 26.12
CA VAL A 133 -18.97 15.46 25.21
C VAL A 133 -17.58 15.08 24.70
N ILE A 134 -16.68 14.63 25.58
CA ILE A 134 -15.33 14.18 25.18
C ILE A 134 -15.41 12.97 24.25
N GLY A 135 -16.27 11.99 24.57
CA GLY A 135 -16.52 10.83 23.72
C GLY A 135 -17.09 11.21 22.34
N GLY A 136 -18.00 12.18 22.29
CA GLY A 136 -18.58 12.68 21.05
C GLY A 136 -17.57 13.42 20.17
N ILE A 137 -16.74 14.29 20.76
CA ILE A 137 -15.68 15.02 20.04
C ILE A 137 -14.66 14.05 19.45
N THR A 138 -14.20 13.07 20.24
CA THR A 138 -13.23 12.08 19.76
C THR A 138 -13.78 11.21 18.63
N ALA A 139 -15.05 10.80 18.72
CA ALA A 139 -15.75 10.10 17.65
C ALA A 139 -15.87 10.95 16.37
N PHE A 140 -16.20 12.25 16.51
CA PHE A 140 -16.32 13.16 15.37
C PHE A 140 -14.96 13.41 14.67
N ILE A 141 -13.88 13.57 15.44
CA ILE A 141 -12.53 13.72 14.88
C ILE A 141 -12.09 12.45 14.14
N LYS A 142 -12.32 11.27 14.73
CA LYS A 142 -11.97 9.99 14.11
C LYS A 142 -12.80 9.74 12.84
N GLY A 143 -14.08 10.12 12.85
CA GLY A 143 -14.95 10.07 11.67
C GLY A 143 -14.50 11.01 10.55
N ARG A 144 -13.93 12.18 10.89
CA ARG A 144 -13.40 13.14 9.89
C ARG A 144 -12.09 12.68 9.24
N ASN A 145 -11.20 12.03 10.00
CA ASN A 145 -9.90 11.56 9.50
C ASN A 145 -9.97 10.21 8.77
N GLY A 146 -11.12 9.51 8.83
CA GLY A 146 -11.35 8.25 8.12
C GLY A 146 -11.93 8.42 6.70
N ASN A 147 -12.17 9.66 6.26
CA ASN A 147 -12.53 10.03 4.88
C ASN A 147 -11.34 10.74 4.22
#